data_AF-A0A5C6XB02-F1
#
_entry.id   AF-A0A5C6XB02-F1
#
_cell.length_a   1.000
_cell.length_b   1.000
_cell.length_c   1.000
_cell.angle_alpha   90.00
_cell.angle_beta   90.00
_cell.angle_gamma   90.00
#
_symmetry.space_group_name_H-M   'P 1'
#
loop_
_entity.id
_entity.type
_entity.pdbx_description
1 polymer ?
#
loop_
_entity_poly.entity_id
_entity_poly.type
_entity_poly.pdbx_seq_one_letter_code
_entity_poly.pdbx_strand_id
1 'polypeptide(L)'
;MNLSSTTFLAIGGLLASLLVASAVGCHSGDDHAHGDEHAHGDEHAHGDEHAHGDDHAHGDEHAHGDEHAHGDEDAHGDDHGHEGASETVTLWGDATQLFVEFPALVRGDESAFAAHLTRMSDHRALEEGTVVVELSGGSSPAERFEVDGPAQPGIFRPIVTPAHVGPREVSLHISAPGIDEHHELGQFIVFSSRTGAGNAAKQHGDDEGHDEGISYLLEQQWQVAFGVTRADDREVRPTIAAFAQVHPAPGASVEVTAPRSGRVVVGPSGPAQLGGNYEAGQVLLRLRSAPGDGADAATLDLAVDRALIRRDRASLEVERLTPLAEQGVVPRSRLEDATSELASARAELESAQRRRSSLTQTQRLSGGADTLSIPAPIAGNLAELYVSPGAWVEEGAPLARIISPHQLMLQVNAPQAYLDRLDAVSGVWFKPSADAAVIDLSRDALLAVGQEVDAATRTLPVYFNLDGGEVEGARLYAGMHVRANLVSDTPRVATAIPVSALVDDNGTEVVFVQTGGESFERRVVRLGARDGDWVEVTQGVEPGEWVVSRGAYAVKLASASTETIGHGHAH
;
A
#
# COMPACT_ATOMS: atom_id res chain seq x y z
N MET A 1 12.09 59.00 -15.20
CA MET A 1 13.13 58.55 -16.16
C MET A 1 12.61 57.28 -16.80
N ASN A 2 12.61 57.19 -18.14
CA ASN A 2 12.24 56.05 -19.00
C ASN A 2 10.77 55.55 -18.86
N LEU A 3 9.98 55.24 -19.91
CA LEU A 3 10.19 54.48 -21.17
C LEU A 3 10.42 52.97 -20.89
N SER A 4 9.75 51.99 -21.49
CA SER A 4 8.64 51.93 -22.48
C SER A 4 7.92 50.55 -22.31
N SER A 5 6.90 50.08 -23.07
CA SER A 5 6.30 50.55 -24.32
C SER A 5 4.86 50.04 -24.58
N THR A 6 4.22 50.66 -25.56
CA THR A 6 2.96 50.35 -26.27
C THR A 6 2.95 49.04 -27.07
N THR A 7 1.78 48.38 -27.22
CA THR A 7 1.32 47.57 -28.39
C THR A 7 -0.24 47.57 -28.44
N PHE A 8 -0.87 47.26 -29.59
CA PHE A 8 -2.27 47.59 -29.91
C PHE A 8 -2.94 46.57 -30.88
N LEU A 9 -4.28 46.44 -30.88
CA LEU A 9 -5.13 45.62 -31.80
C LEU A 9 -4.97 44.08 -31.64
N ALA A 10 -5.89 43.20 -32.08
CA ALA A 10 -7.19 43.34 -32.76
C ALA A 10 -8.20 42.29 -32.23
N ILE A 11 -9.48 42.64 -32.01
CA ILE A 11 -10.64 42.39 -32.92
C ILE A 11 -10.72 40.94 -33.47
N GLY A 12 -11.71 40.19 -32.98
CA GLY A 12 -12.18 38.92 -33.55
C GLY A 12 -13.39 38.43 -32.77
N GLY A 13 -14.55 38.32 -33.42
CA GLY A 13 -15.78 37.87 -32.76
C GLY A 13 -16.70 37.15 -33.73
N LEU A 14 -17.55 36.26 -33.20
CA LEU A 14 -18.63 35.62 -33.95
C LEU A 14 -19.83 35.40 -33.02
N LEU A 15 -21.04 35.67 -33.51
CA LEU A 15 -22.28 35.19 -32.90
C LEU A 15 -22.65 33.86 -33.57
N ALA A 16 -23.18 32.92 -32.78
CA ALA A 16 -24.05 31.86 -33.28
C ALA A 16 -24.97 31.35 -32.16
N SER A 17 -26.21 31.83 -32.12
CA SER A 17 -27.29 31.23 -31.33
C SER A 17 -28.18 30.42 -32.25
N LEU A 18 -28.60 29.21 -31.86
CA LEU A 18 -29.98 28.77 -32.11
C LEU A 18 -30.45 27.61 -31.20
N LEU A 19 -31.73 27.29 -31.34
CA LEU A 19 -32.61 26.61 -30.39
C LEU A 19 -32.66 25.08 -30.56
N VAL A 20 -32.91 24.43 -29.42
CA VAL A 20 -34.01 23.47 -29.16
C VAL A 20 -34.59 22.69 -30.35
N ALA A 21 -34.52 21.36 -30.26
CA ALA A 21 -35.65 20.48 -30.58
C ALA A 21 -35.60 19.21 -29.71
N SER A 22 -36.67 18.89 -29.01
CA SER A 22 -36.88 17.60 -28.34
C SER A 22 -38.05 16.87 -28.99
N ALA A 23 -37.90 15.57 -29.24
CA ALA A 23 -38.96 14.72 -29.77
C ALA A 23 -38.76 13.27 -29.28
N VAL A 24 -39.82 12.68 -28.72
CA VAL A 24 -39.89 11.27 -28.35
C VAL A 24 -40.62 10.51 -29.47
N GLY A 25 -40.15 9.32 -29.83
CA GLY A 25 -40.83 8.46 -30.80
C GLY A 25 -40.36 7.01 -30.72
N CYS A 26 -41.22 6.13 -30.22
CA CYS A 26 -40.99 4.68 -30.22
C CYS A 26 -41.75 4.02 -31.37
N HIS A 27 -41.08 3.21 -32.19
CA HIS A 27 -41.65 1.94 -32.67
C HIS A 27 -40.59 0.93 -33.14
N SER A 28 -41.04 -0.32 -33.26
CA SER A 28 -40.30 -1.53 -33.66
C SER A 28 -40.19 -1.72 -35.18
N GLY A 29 -39.31 -2.62 -35.62
CA GLY A 29 -39.44 -3.25 -36.95
C GLY A 29 -38.16 -3.87 -37.54
N ASP A 30 -37.95 -5.15 -37.24
CA ASP A 30 -37.57 -6.24 -38.17
C ASP A 30 -36.48 -6.02 -39.25
N ASP A 31 -35.28 -6.52 -38.94
CA ASP A 31 -34.59 -7.64 -39.62
C ASP A 31 -34.07 -7.62 -41.09
N HIS A 32 -33.04 -8.46 -41.31
CA HIS A 32 -32.55 -9.05 -42.58
C HIS A 32 -31.66 -8.27 -43.58
N ALA A 33 -30.34 -8.41 -43.36
CA ALA A 33 -29.40 -9.15 -44.24
C ALA A 33 -28.79 -8.56 -45.55
N HIS A 34 -27.67 -9.21 -45.96
CA HIS A 34 -26.79 -8.99 -47.13
C HIS A 34 -25.86 -7.75 -47.06
N GLY A 35 -24.55 -7.84 -47.36
CA GLY A 35 -23.70 -9.00 -47.68
C GLY A 35 -22.25 -8.55 -48.01
N ASP A 36 -21.32 -9.52 -48.11
CA ASP A 36 -20.24 -9.74 -49.11
C ASP A 36 -19.57 -8.50 -49.79
N GLU A 37 -18.26 -8.42 -50.07
CA GLU A 37 -17.15 -9.41 -50.08
C GLU A 37 -15.77 -8.72 -50.27
N HIS A 38 -14.66 -9.50 -50.23
CA HIS A 38 -13.35 -9.23 -50.88
C HIS A 38 -12.43 -8.08 -50.36
N ALA A 39 -11.10 -8.07 -50.53
CA ALA A 39 -10.14 -9.13 -50.93
C ALA A 39 -8.65 -8.80 -50.56
N HIS A 40 -7.85 -9.87 -50.50
CA HIS A 40 -6.39 -10.08 -50.59
C HIS A 40 -5.36 -8.94 -50.80
N GLY A 41 -4.13 -9.19 -50.29
CA GLY A 41 -2.91 -8.49 -50.67
C GLY A 41 -1.64 -9.04 -50.00
N ASP A 42 -1.12 -10.18 -50.48
CA ASP A 42 0.25 -10.65 -50.18
C ASP A 42 1.28 -9.98 -51.11
N GLU A 43 2.52 -9.77 -50.67
CA GLU A 43 3.73 -10.17 -51.44
C GLU A 43 5.04 -10.06 -50.63
N HIS A 44 6.08 -10.76 -51.08
CA HIS A 44 7.41 -10.87 -50.44
C HIS A 44 8.45 -9.92 -51.04
N ALA A 45 9.52 -9.63 -50.28
CA ALA A 45 10.85 -9.34 -50.85
C ALA A 45 11.97 -9.81 -49.90
N HIS A 46 13.04 -10.40 -50.47
CA HIS A 46 14.31 -10.69 -49.79
C HIS A 46 15.40 -9.69 -50.25
N GLY A 47 16.50 -9.60 -49.51
CA GLY A 47 17.69 -8.84 -49.93
C GLY A 47 18.88 -8.99 -48.98
N ASP A 48 19.70 -10.01 -49.20
CA ASP A 48 21.09 -10.04 -48.69
C ASP A 48 22.00 -9.29 -49.67
N GLU A 49 23.01 -8.57 -49.17
CA GLU A 49 24.19 -8.23 -49.99
C GLU A 49 25.45 -8.07 -49.12
N HIS A 50 26.52 -8.81 -49.47
CA HIS A 50 27.85 -8.68 -48.88
C HIS A 50 28.72 -7.73 -49.71
N ALA A 51 29.54 -6.91 -49.04
CA ALA A 51 30.69 -6.26 -49.66
C ALA A 51 31.88 -6.19 -48.69
N HIS A 52 33.07 -6.57 -49.18
CA HIS A 52 34.35 -6.40 -48.47
C HIS A 52 35.04 -5.10 -48.89
N GLY A 53 35.96 -4.60 -48.05
CA GLY A 53 36.81 -3.46 -48.38
C GLY A 53 37.91 -3.28 -47.34
N ASP A 54 39.02 -4.01 -47.50
CA ASP A 54 40.28 -3.72 -46.80
C ASP A 54 40.96 -2.50 -47.44
N ASP A 55 41.61 -1.67 -46.63
CA ASP A 55 42.74 -0.86 -47.10
C ASP A 55 43.68 -0.50 -45.93
N HIS A 56 45.00 -0.55 -46.17
CA HIS A 56 46.03 -0.29 -45.14
C HIS A 56 46.67 1.08 -45.32
N ALA A 57 46.86 1.82 -44.22
CA ALA A 57 47.79 2.95 -44.17
C ALA A 57 48.49 3.00 -42.79
N HIS A 58 49.81 3.17 -42.79
CA HIS A 58 50.62 3.31 -41.57
C HIS A 58 50.77 4.78 -41.17
N GLY A 59 51.02 5.03 -39.89
CA GLY A 59 51.37 6.34 -39.34
C GLY A 59 51.88 6.22 -37.92
N ASP A 60 53.18 5.98 -37.74
CA ASP A 60 53.83 6.01 -36.44
C ASP A 60 54.01 7.46 -35.95
N GLU A 61 53.73 7.74 -34.67
CA GLU A 61 54.50 8.73 -33.91
C GLU A 61 54.45 8.40 -32.40
N HIS A 62 55.59 8.57 -31.72
CA HIS A 62 55.79 8.09 -30.34
C HIS A 62 55.38 9.11 -29.27
N ALA A 63 54.79 8.63 -28.18
CA ALA A 63 54.92 9.25 -26.86
C ALA A 63 54.96 8.14 -25.78
N HIS A 64 56.04 8.10 -24.99
CA HIS A 64 56.15 7.20 -23.84
C HIS A 64 55.58 7.86 -22.58
N GLY A 65 55.00 7.05 -21.71
CA GLY A 65 54.59 7.42 -20.37
C GLY A 65 54.48 6.14 -19.53
N ASP A 66 55.53 5.83 -18.79
CA ASP A 66 55.57 4.65 -17.93
C ASP A 66 54.75 4.89 -16.66
N GLU A 67 53.94 3.92 -16.24
CA GLU A 67 53.69 3.69 -14.81
C GLU A 67 53.44 2.20 -14.58
N HIS A 68 54.25 1.60 -13.68
CA HIS A 68 54.29 0.16 -13.49
C HIS A 68 53.21 -0.30 -12.50
N ALA A 69 52.24 -1.08 -12.97
CA ALA A 69 51.48 -1.97 -12.11
C ALA A 69 52.33 -3.21 -11.81
N HIS A 70 52.99 -3.23 -10.65
CA HIS A 70 53.68 -4.42 -10.15
C HIS A 70 52.65 -5.46 -9.71
N GLY A 71 52.51 -6.54 -10.49
CA GLY A 71 52.03 -7.81 -9.96
C GLY A 71 53.21 -8.53 -9.35
N ASP A 72 53.29 -8.58 -8.02
CA ASP A 72 54.41 -9.20 -7.31
C ASP A 72 54.29 -10.74 -7.38
N GLU A 73 54.98 -11.34 -8.35
CA GLU A 73 55.26 -12.77 -8.43
C GLU A 73 56.26 -13.19 -7.33
N ASP A 74 55.84 -13.23 -6.05
CA ASP A 74 56.67 -13.77 -4.97
C ASP A 74 55.81 -14.34 -3.81
N ALA A 75 55.19 -15.49 -4.04
CA ALA A 75 54.49 -16.28 -3.03
C ALA A 75 54.80 -17.78 -3.18
N HIS A 76 55.86 -18.24 -2.50
CA HIS A 76 56.18 -19.67 -2.39
C HIS A 76 55.17 -20.36 -1.45
N GLY A 77 54.07 -20.86 -2.02
CA GLY A 77 53.24 -21.88 -1.38
C GLY A 77 53.95 -23.24 -1.47
N ASP A 78 54.45 -23.75 -0.35
CA ASP A 78 54.97 -25.12 -0.27
C ASP A 78 53.83 -26.13 -0.44
N ASP A 79 53.91 -26.95 -1.49
CA ASP A 79 52.94 -28.02 -1.76
C ASP A 79 52.99 -29.10 -0.66
N HIS A 80 52.06 -29.00 0.27
CA HIS A 80 51.79 -30.00 1.32
C HIS A 80 50.32 -30.43 1.23
N GLY A 81 50.02 -31.32 0.29
CA GLY A 81 48.68 -31.89 0.11
C GLY A 81 48.06 -32.41 1.41
N HIS A 82 47.04 -31.70 1.90
CA HIS A 82 46.29 -32.03 3.12
C HIS A 82 45.21 -33.11 2.84
N GLU A 83 45.62 -34.36 2.55
CA GLU A 83 44.72 -35.52 2.70
C GLU A 83 44.47 -35.82 4.20
N GLY A 84 43.65 -34.98 4.84
CA GLY A 84 43.13 -35.18 6.19
C GLY A 84 41.63 -34.93 6.22
N ALA A 85 40.93 -35.47 7.22
CA ALA A 85 39.56 -35.04 7.48
C ALA A 85 39.58 -33.59 8.00
N SER A 86 38.80 -32.73 7.36
CA SER A 86 38.23 -31.56 8.00
C SER A 86 36.94 -31.93 8.72
N GLU A 87 36.69 -31.21 9.81
CA GLU A 87 35.44 -31.21 10.58
C GLU A 87 34.69 -29.94 10.18
N THR A 88 33.41 -30.07 9.79
CA THR A 88 32.58 -28.93 9.37
C THR A 88 31.36 -28.80 10.26
N VAL A 89 31.21 -27.65 10.92
CA VAL A 89 30.14 -27.39 11.88
C VAL A 89 29.35 -26.14 11.49
N THR A 90 28.02 -26.21 11.56
CA THR A 90 27.12 -25.04 11.42
C THR A 90 26.29 -24.87 12.68
N LEU A 91 26.26 -23.65 13.21
CA LEU A 91 25.46 -23.28 14.38
C LEU A 91 24.77 -21.92 14.15
N TRP A 92 23.60 -21.75 14.73
CA TRP A 92 22.82 -20.52 14.68
C TRP A 92 22.57 -20.03 16.11
N GLY A 93 23.10 -18.86 16.44
CA GLY A 93 22.82 -18.13 17.67
C GLY A 93 21.71 -17.09 17.49
N ASP A 94 21.56 -16.24 18.50
CA ASP A 94 20.63 -15.09 18.47
C ASP A 94 21.20 -13.93 17.63
N ALA A 95 22.54 -13.78 17.60
CA ALA A 95 23.25 -12.67 16.97
C ALA A 95 24.03 -13.08 15.71
N THR A 96 24.61 -14.28 15.68
CA THR A 96 25.42 -14.78 14.55
C THR A 96 25.07 -16.21 14.15
N GLN A 97 25.16 -16.48 12.84
CA GLN A 97 25.34 -17.83 12.30
C GLN A 97 26.83 -18.06 12.14
N LEU A 98 27.32 -19.15 12.73
CA LEU A 98 28.67 -19.67 12.57
C LEU A 98 28.64 -20.84 11.59
N PHE A 99 29.45 -20.75 10.55
CA PHE A 99 29.92 -21.89 9.78
C PHE A 99 31.42 -22.00 9.99
N VAL A 100 31.92 -23.20 10.29
CA VAL A 100 33.35 -23.37 10.55
C VAL A 100 33.87 -24.71 10.08
N GLU A 101 34.92 -24.65 9.27
CA GLU A 101 35.71 -25.81 8.85
C GLU A 101 37.08 -25.76 9.54
N PHE A 102 37.55 -26.90 10.05
CA PHE A 102 38.89 -27.02 10.64
C PHE A 102 39.47 -28.43 10.45
N PRO A 103 40.79 -28.59 10.28
CA PRO A 103 41.41 -29.91 10.17
C PRO A 103 41.37 -30.66 11.51
N ALA A 104 41.28 -31.99 11.46
CA ALA A 104 41.29 -32.85 12.64
C ALA A 104 42.47 -32.53 13.59
N LEU A 105 42.14 -32.16 14.83
CA LEU A 105 43.07 -31.58 15.80
C LEU A 105 44.21 -32.55 16.17
N VAL A 106 45.47 -32.13 16.02
CA VAL A 106 46.65 -32.91 16.41
C VAL A 106 47.53 -32.13 17.38
N ARG A 107 47.95 -32.76 18.48
CA ARG A 107 48.77 -32.09 19.51
C ARG A 107 50.10 -31.58 18.94
N GLY A 108 50.28 -30.26 19.00
CA GLY A 108 51.49 -29.55 18.59
C GLY A 108 51.59 -29.25 17.10
N ASP A 109 50.58 -29.63 16.31
CA ASP A 109 50.39 -29.15 14.94
C ASP A 109 49.48 -27.92 14.97
N GLU A 110 49.73 -26.96 14.08
CA GLU A 110 48.86 -25.80 13.88
C GLU A 110 47.62 -26.23 13.09
N SER A 111 46.44 -25.92 13.63
CA SER A 111 45.12 -26.22 13.06
C SER A 111 44.41 -24.89 12.80
N ALA A 112 44.38 -24.43 11.56
CA ALA A 112 43.67 -23.20 11.19
C ALA A 112 42.17 -23.47 11.09
N PHE A 113 41.36 -22.71 11.84
CA PHE A 113 39.91 -22.73 11.71
C PHE A 113 39.48 -21.70 10.67
N ALA A 114 38.72 -22.07 9.66
CA ALA A 114 38.05 -21.16 8.76
C ALA A 114 36.65 -20.86 9.33
N ALA A 115 36.53 -19.83 10.16
CA ALA A 115 35.29 -19.49 10.85
C ALA A 115 34.57 -18.33 10.13
N HIS A 116 33.55 -18.67 9.35
CA HIS A 116 32.65 -17.72 8.69
C HIS A 116 31.52 -17.31 9.64
N LEU A 117 31.41 -16.01 9.91
CA LEU A 117 30.41 -15.42 10.79
C LEU A 117 29.47 -14.48 10.01
N THR A 118 28.19 -14.84 10.00
CA THR A 118 27.10 -14.05 9.40
C THR A 118 26.26 -13.41 10.50
N ARG A 119 26.00 -12.11 10.42
CA ARG A 119 25.17 -11.37 11.39
C ARG A 119 23.68 -11.65 11.15
N MET A 120 22.96 -12.14 12.16
CA MET A 120 21.55 -12.57 12.01
C MET A 120 20.55 -11.43 11.80
N SER A 121 20.92 -10.17 12.12
CA SER A 121 20.03 -9.01 11.95
C SER A 121 19.87 -8.54 10.49
N ASP A 122 20.84 -8.84 9.62
CA ASP A 122 20.87 -8.37 8.23
C ASP A 122 21.34 -9.43 7.22
N HIS A 123 21.90 -10.56 7.69
CA HIS A 123 22.52 -11.64 6.93
C HIS A 123 23.72 -11.21 6.08
N ARG A 124 24.53 -10.27 6.57
CA ARG A 124 25.84 -9.91 6.01
C ARG A 124 26.98 -10.49 6.84
N ALA A 125 28.17 -10.49 6.24
CA ALA A 125 29.44 -10.79 6.88
C ALA A 125 29.66 -9.97 8.17
N LEU A 126 30.27 -10.58 9.19
CA LEU A 126 30.78 -9.85 10.35
C LEU A 126 32.11 -9.15 10.02
N GLU A 127 32.06 -7.84 9.83
CA GLU A 127 33.20 -7.04 9.32
C GLU A 127 34.28 -6.72 10.38
N GLU A 128 33.94 -6.77 11.68
CA GLU A 128 34.83 -6.44 12.80
C GLU A 128 34.50 -7.28 14.05
N GLY A 129 35.48 -7.46 14.93
CA GLY A 129 35.36 -8.21 16.18
C GLY A 129 36.58 -9.07 16.49
N THR A 130 36.51 -9.83 17.57
CA THR A 130 37.54 -10.75 18.06
C THR A 130 36.89 -12.14 18.23
N VAL A 131 37.58 -13.20 17.82
CA VAL A 131 37.11 -14.59 17.95
C VAL A 131 38.10 -15.40 18.78
N VAL A 132 37.60 -16.05 19.84
CA VAL A 132 38.38 -16.92 20.73
C VAL A 132 37.87 -18.35 20.60
N VAL A 133 38.73 -19.28 20.16
CA VAL A 133 38.50 -20.72 20.27
C VAL A 133 38.95 -21.17 21.66
N GLU A 134 38.06 -21.76 22.45
CA GLU A 134 38.40 -22.46 23.69
C GLU A 134 38.30 -23.98 23.52
N LEU A 135 39.40 -24.67 23.84
CA LEU A 135 39.44 -26.11 24.07
C LEU A 135 39.32 -26.36 25.57
N SER A 136 38.14 -26.79 26.02
CA SER A 136 37.84 -27.18 27.40
C SER A 136 37.64 -28.70 27.49
N GLY A 137 37.06 -29.21 28.58
CA GLY A 137 36.82 -30.64 28.77
C GLY A 137 38.07 -31.53 28.91
N GLY A 138 37.82 -32.82 29.19
CA GLY A 138 38.86 -33.79 29.55
C GLY A 138 39.51 -33.49 30.91
N SER A 139 40.51 -34.28 31.31
CA SER A 139 41.27 -34.03 32.55
C SER A 139 42.43 -33.05 32.35
N SER A 140 42.21 -32.01 31.53
CA SER A 140 43.22 -31.09 31.01
C SER A 140 42.82 -29.63 31.28
N PRO A 141 43.76 -28.68 31.35
CA PRO A 141 43.41 -27.26 31.47
C PRO A 141 42.73 -26.74 30.20
N ALA A 142 41.92 -25.70 30.35
CA ALA A 142 41.41 -24.95 29.21
C ALA A 142 42.56 -24.31 28.41
N GLU A 143 42.50 -24.39 27.09
CA GLU A 143 43.43 -23.74 26.17
C GLU A 143 42.63 -22.76 25.30
N ARG A 144 43.14 -21.53 25.09
CA ARG A 144 42.46 -20.47 24.36
C ARG A 144 43.34 -19.93 23.25
N PHE A 145 42.75 -19.73 22.08
CA PHE A 145 43.41 -19.25 20.86
C PHE A 145 42.56 -18.11 20.27
N GLU A 146 43.16 -16.95 20.07
CA GLU A 146 42.47 -15.69 19.80
C GLU A 146 42.93 -15.09 18.47
N VAL A 147 41.98 -14.57 17.68
CA VAL A 147 42.26 -13.74 16.51
C VAL A 147 41.46 -12.44 16.61
N ASP A 148 42.15 -11.32 16.41
CA ASP A 148 41.56 -9.98 16.41
C ASP A 148 41.40 -9.48 14.97
N GLY A 149 40.17 -9.13 14.60
CA GLY A 149 39.77 -8.85 13.23
C GLY A 149 39.60 -10.09 12.33
N PRO A 150 38.75 -10.01 11.30
CA PRO A 150 38.66 -11.05 10.28
C PRO A 150 39.76 -10.90 9.21
N ALA A 151 40.15 -12.01 8.57
CA ALA A 151 41.15 -12.02 7.49
C ALA A 151 40.57 -11.50 6.16
N GLN A 152 39.27 -11.70 5.95
CA GLN A 152 38.41 -11.09 4.92
C GLN A 152 37.04 -10.89 5.56
N PRO A 153 36.21 -9.91 5.17
CA PRO A 153 34.93 -9.64 5.84
C PRO A 153 34.10 -10.90 6.12
N GLY A 154 33.79 -11.17 7.40
CA GLY A 154 33.08 -12.36 7.86
C GLY A 154 33.96 -13.60 8.12
N ILE A 155 35.17 -13.70 7.59
CA ILE A 155 36.03 -14.88 7.69
C ILE A 155 37.16 -14.65 8.72
N PHE A 156 37.02 -15.25 9.89
CA PHE A 156 38.02 -15.25 10.95
C PHE A 156 38.89 -16.51 10.86
N ARG A 157 40.20 -16.38 11.15
CA ARG A 157 41.18 -17.48 11.03
C ARG A 157 42.02 -17.67 12.30
N PRO A 158 41.44 -18.09 13.43
CA PRO A 158 42.21 -18.44 14.61
C PRO A 158 43.02 -19.72 14.37
N ILE A 159 44.29 -19.70 14.76
CA ILE A 159 45.20 -20.85 14.66
C ILE A 159 45.25 -21.55 16.02
N VAL A 160 44.81 -22.79 16.05
CA VAL A 160 44.69 -23.63 17.25
C VAL A 160 45.83 -24.64 17.27
N THR A 161 46.61 -24.66 18.36
CA THR A 161 47.80 -25.54 18.50
C THR A 161 47.70 -26.32 19.80
N PRO A 162 46.98 -27.46 19.85
CA PRO A 162 46.63 -28.13 21.10
C PRO A 162 47.86 -28.71 21.83
N ALA A 163 47.92 -28.54 23.15
CA ALA A 163 48.95 -29.13 24.02
C ALA A 163 48.54 -30.49 24.60
N HIS A 164 47.25 -30.78 24.73
CA HIS A 164 46.73 -31.98 25.40
C HIS A 164 45.96 -32.92 24.46
N VAL A 165 46.31 -34.22 24.49
CA VAL A 165 45.69 -35.30 23.70
C VAL A 165 44.47 -35.86 24.44
N GLY A 166 43.40 -36.15 23.72
CA GLY A 166 42.15 -36.73 24.24
C GLY A 166 40.90 -36.00 23.74
N PRO A 167 39.70 -36.40 24.22
CA PRO A 167 38.48 -35.64 23.96
C PRO A 167 38.56 -34.26 24.62
N ARG A 168 38.20 -33.22 23.86
CA ARG A 168 38.08 -31.83 24.29
C ARG A 168 36.72 -31.31 23.87
N GLU A 169 36.10 -30.48 24.70
CA GLU A 169 34.97 -29.66 24.29
C GLU A 169 35.51 -28.45 23.54
N VAL A 170 34.97 -28.15 22.37
CA VAL A 170 35.39 -27.06 21.49
C VAL A 170 34.28 -26.01 21.45
N SER A 171 34.63 -24.75 21.64
CA SER A 171 33.68 -23.65 21.56
C SER A 171 34.32 -22.37 21.02
N LEU A 172 33.52 -21.55 20.33
CA LEU A 172 33.95 -20.26 19.78
C LEU A 172 33.19 -19.13 20.49
N HIS A 173 33.93 -18.18 21.09
CA HIS A 173 33.40 -16.96 21.69
C HIS A 173 33.65 -15.78 20.75
N ILE A 174 32.59 -15.06 20.38
CA ILE A 174 32.59 -13.95 19.42
C ILE A 174 32.28 -12.67 20.20
N SER A 175 33.17 -11.68 20.09
CA SER A 175 33.03 -10.36 20.69
C SER A 175 33.12 -9.28 19.60
N ALA A 176 32.05 -8.52 19.39
CA ALA A 176 32.00 -7.42 18.42
C ALA A 176 31.06 -6.30 18.90
N PRO A 177 31.02 -5.12 18.26
CA PRO A 177 30.17 -4.01 18.71
C PRO A 177 28.67 -4.36 18.74
N GLY A 178 28.17 -4.65 19.94
CA GLY A 178 26.79 -5.09 20.18
C GLY A 178 26.55 -6.60 20.13
N ILE A 179 27.60 -7.42 20.02
CA ILE A 179 27.55 -8.90 19.97
C ILE A 179 28.51 -9.47 21.00
N ASP A 180 28.02 -10.34 21.88
CA ASP A 180 28.79 -11.12 22.85
C ASP A 180 28.14 -12.51 22.91
N GLU A 181 28.65 -13.45 22.11
CA GLU A 181 27.96 -14.71 21.80
C GLU A 181 28.90 -15.91 21.78
N HIS A 182 28.42 -17.07 22.24
CA HIS A 182 29.21 -18.28 22.44
C HIS A 182 28.57 -19.47 21.74
N HIS A 183 29.33 -20.12 20.87
CA HIS A 183 28.91 -21.29 20.08
C HIS A 183 29.62 -22.54 20.61
N GLU A 184 28.86 -23.52 21.10
CA GLU A 184 29.37 -24.82 21.54
C GLU A 184 29.40 -25.81 20.36
N LEU A 185 30.59 -26.07 19.79
CA LEU A 185 30.75 -26.97 18.63
C LEU A 185 30.59 -28.45 19.00
N GLY A 186 30.73 -28.79 20.28
CA GLY A 186 30.65 -30.15 20.80
C GLY A 186 32.01 -30.74 21.18
N GLN A 187 32.13 -32.07 21.16
CA GLN A 187 33.32 -32.78 21.63
C GLN A 187 34.13 -33.40 20.49
N PHE A 188 35.38 -32.97 20.35
CA PHE A 188 36.31 -33.44 19.32
C PHE A 188 37.54 -34.11 19.95
N ILE A 189 38.20 -34.99 19.20
CA ILE A 189 39.38 -35.72 19.69
C ILE A 189 40.66 -35.03 19.22
N VAL A 190 41.48 -34.55 20.16
CA VAL A 190 42.86 -34.16 19.86
C VAL A 190 43.71 -35.41 19.76
N PHE A 191 44.18 -35.72 18.55
CA PHE A 191 45.02 -36.86 18.24
C PHE A 191 46.49 -36.64 18.65
N SER A 192 47.20 -37.75 18.87
CA SER A 192 48.62 -37.74 19.26
C SER A 192 49.60 -37.60 18.08
N SER A 193 49.11 -37.77 16.84
CA SER A 193 49.84 -37.63 15.57
C SER A 193 48.87 -37.61 14.38
N ARG A 194 49.27 -37.00 13.24
CA ARG A 194 48.47 -36.94 11.99
C ARG A 194 48.06 -38.33 11.47
N THR A 195 48.92 -39.34 11.61
CA THR A 195 48.62 -40.74 11.24
C THR A 195 47.52 -41.36 12.12
N GLY A 196 47.28 -40.85 13.33
CA GLY A 196 46.14 -41.21 14.15
C GLY A 196 44.83 -40.67 13.56
N ALA A 197 44.81 -39.37 13.27
CA ALA A 197 43.65 -38.69 12.68
C ALA A 197 43.25 -39.29 11.31
N GLY A 198 44.21 -39.44 10.39
CA GLY A 198 43.97 -39.99 9.05
C GLY A 198 43.52 -41.46 9.02
N ASN A 199 43.74 -42.22 10.11
CA ASN A 199 43.21 -43.58 10.26
C ASN A 199 41.80 -43.58 10.88
N ALA A 200 41.45 -42.61 11.73
CA ALA A 200 40.10 -42.44 12.25
C ALA A 200 39.14 -41.98 11.15
N ALA A 201 39.52 -40.98 10.37
CA ALA A 201 38.78 -40.51 9.19
C ALA A 201 38.36 -41.66 8.27
N LYS A 202 39.31 -42.56 7.95
CA LYS A 202 39.13 -43.73 7.08
C LYS A 202 38.35 -44.90 7.72
N GLN A 203 37.79 -44.70 8.93
CA GLN A 203 36.86 -45.62 9.58
C GLN A 203 35.45 -45.04 9.75
N HIS A 204 35.24 -43.76 9.44
CA HIS A 204 33.94 -43.10 9.50
C HIS A 204 33.33 -42.81 8.12
N GLY A 205 34.15 -42.58 7.07
CA GLY A 205 33.68 -42.20 5.73
C GLY A 205 33.03 -43.30 4.86
N ASP A 206 32.44 -44.35 5.44
CA ASP A 206 31.86 -45.51 4.71
C ASP A 206 30.30 -45.54 4.73
N ASP A 207 29.61 -44.69 5.49
CA ASP A 207 28.17 -44.87 5.81
C ASP A 207 27.30 -43.58 5.78
N GLU A 208 27.64 -42.60 4.94
CA GLU A 208 26.82 -41.39 4.71
C GLU A 208 26.38 -41.23 3.24
N GLY A 209 25.28 -41.90 2.90
CA GLY A 209 24.53 -41.65 1.67
C GLY A 209 23.62 -40.43 1.80
N HIS A 210 24.18 -39.23 1.86
CA HIS A 210 23.41 -37.99 1.83
C HIS A 210 22.98 -37.62 0.40
N ASP A 211 21.71 -37.23 0.25
CA ASP A 211 21.08 -36.83 -1.03
C ASP A 211 21.72 -35.57 -1.64
N GLU A 212 21.34 -35.27 -2.90
CA GLU A 212 21.86 -34.20 -3.78
C GLU A 212 21.71 -32.78 -3.19
N GLY A 213 22.56 -32.44 -2.22
CA GLY A 213 22.61 -31.17 -1.53
C GLY A 213 23.09 -30.03 -2.44
N ILE A 214 22.40 -28.90 -2.36
CA ILE A 214 22.71 -27.69 -3.12
C ILE A 214 23.77 -26.90 -2.35
N SER A 215 24.98 -26.81 -2.91
CA SER A 215 26.02 -25.93 -2.38
C SER A 215 25.81 -24.48 -2.84
N TYR A 216 25.88 -23.52 -1.92
CA TYR A 216 25.88 -22.09 -2.21
C TYR A 216 26.69 -21.32 -1.14
N LEU A 217 27.89 -20.87 -1.53
CA LEU A 217 28.92 -20.40 -0.60
C LEU A 217 28.53 -19.13 0.17
N LEU A 218 29.05 -18.96 1.39
CA LEU A 218 28.75 -17.83 2.26
C LEU A 218 29.21 -16.49 1.68
N GLU A 219 30.34 -16.44 0.99
CA GLU A 219 30.80 -15.22 0.31
C GLU A 219 29.84 -14.81 -0.83
N GLN A 220 29.17 -15.79 -1.46
CA GLN A 220 28.14 -15.56 -2.49
C GLN A 220 26.82 -15.10 -1.86
N GLN A 221 26.40 -15.73 -0.74
CA GLN A 221 25.27 -15.28 0.08
C GLN A 221 25.44 -13.81 0.49
N TRP A 222 26.63 -13.43 0.95
CA TRP A 222 26.95 -12.07 1.39
C TRP A 222 27.00 -11.03 0.28
N GLN A 223 27.10 -11.39 -1.01
CA GLN A 223 27.00 -10.41 -2.10
C GLN A 223 25.54 -9.97 -2.34
N VAL A 224 24.59 -10.91 -2.24
CA VAL A 224 23.18 -10.68 -2.58
C VAL A 224 22.35 -10.23 -1.37
N ALA A 225 21.06 -9.95 -1.59
CA ALA A 225 20.10 -9.74 -0.50
C ALA A 225 19.63 -11.10 0.07
N PHE A 226 20.56 -11.92 0.53
CA PHE A 226 20.29 -13.24 1.13
C PHE A 226 19.58 -13.09 2.48
N GLY A 227 18.99 -14.17 2.99
CA GLY A 227 18.51 -14.24 4.37
C GLY A 227 17.78 -15.53 4.66
N VAL A 228 17.90 -16.00 5.89
CA VAL A 228 17.21 -17.19 6.40
C VAL A 228 16.28 -16.83 7.54
N THR A 229 15.25 -17.64 7.74
CA THR A 229 14.28 -17.43 8.81
C THR A 229 13.83 -18.77 9.34
N ARG A 230 13.76 -18.88 10.67
CA ARG A 230 13.42 -20.12 11.34
C ARG A 230 11.93 -20.42 11.21
N ALA A 231 11.61 -21.65 10.84
CA ALA A 231 10.27 -22.18 10.70
C ALA A 231 9.69 -22.56 12.07
N ASP A 232 9.49 -21.56 12.93
CA ASP A 232 8.93 -21.77 14.26
C ASP A 232 7.39 -21.82 14.26
N ASP A 233 6.84 -22.68 15.13
CA ASP A 233 5.43 -22.75 15.45
C ASP A 233 4.90 -21.41 15.98
N ARG A 234 3.83 -20.92 15.38
CA ARG A 234 3.19 -19.65 15.76
C ARG A 234 1.69 -19.73 15.65
N GLU A 235 0.99 -18.80 16.32
CA GLU A 235 -0.42 -18.57 16.06
C GLU A 235 -0.60 -18.00 14.65
N VAL A 236 -1.21 -18.79 13.76
CA VAL A 236 -1.59 -18.40 12.40
C VAL A 236 -3.10 -18.17 12.39
N ARG A 237 -3.53 -16.98 11.98
CA ARG A 237 -4.95 -16.63 11.81
C ARG A 237 -5.32 -16.80 10.34
N PRO A 238 -6.27 -17.67 9.96
CA PRO A 238 -6.56 -17.90 8.55
C PRO A 238 -7.24 -16.68 7.91
N THR A 239 -6.49 -15.92 7.11
CA THR A 239 -6.94 -14.66 6.51
C THR A 239 -7.28 -14.77 5.02
N ILE A 240 -8.11 -13.84 4.56
CA ILE A 240 -8.33 -13.54 3.14
C ILE A 240 -7.68 -12.19 2.85
N ALA A 241 -6.60 -12.19 2.06
CA ALA A 241 -5.93 -10.97 1.64
C ALA A 241 -6.78 -10.21 0.60
N ALA A 242 -6.98 -8.92 0.84
CA ALA A 242 -7.85 -8.05 0.05
C ALA A 242 -7.30 -6.62 -0.03
N PHE A 243 -7.81 -5.85 -1.00
CA PHE A 243 -7.62 -4.40 -1.02
C PHE A 243 -8.77 -3.72 -0.29
N ALA A 244 -8.46 -2.69 0.49
CA ALA A 244 -9.44 -1.92 1.23
C ALA A 244 -9.25 -0.41 1.03
N GLN A 245 -10.33 0.34 1.17
CA GLN A 245 -10.35 1.79 1.13
C GLN A 245 -11.03 2.34 2.39
N VAL A 246 -10.49 3.44 2.93
CA VAL A 246 -11.08 4.18 4.04
C VAL A 246 -12.07 5.18 3.50
N HIS A 247 -13.35 5.05 3.87
CA HIS A 247 -14.42 5.99 3.51
C HIS A 247 -14.85 6.80 4.74
N PRO A 248 -15.47 7.98 4.56
CA PRO A 248 -16.30 8.58 5.58
C PRO A 248 -17.50 7.65 5.86
N ALA A 249 -17.89 7.49 7.12
CA ALA A 249 -19.12 6.77 7.47
C ALA A 249 -20.37 7.48 6.88
N PRO A 250 -21.52 6.80 6.76
CA PRO A 250 -22.75 7.41 6.24
C PRO A 250 -23.14 8.67 7.03
N GLY A 251 -23.24 9.81 6.34
CA GLY A 251 -23.48 11.13 6.95
C GLY A 251 -22.25 11.86 7.49
N ALA A 252 -21.08 11.21 7.57
CA ALA A 252 -19.81 11.84 7.98
C ALA A 252 -19.14 12.64 6.86
N SER A 253 -19.60 12.51 5.60
CA SER A 253 -19.26 13.40 4.49
C SER A 253 -20.53 14.01 3.93
N VAL A 254 -20.60 15.34 3.87
CA VAL A 254 -21.76 16.07 3.36
C VAL A 254 -21.34 17.13 2.36
N GLU A 255 -21.97 17.12 1.20
CA GLU A 255 -21.87 18.18 0.21
C GLU A 255 -22.89 19.29 0.54
N VAL A 256 -22.40 20.52 0.58
CA VAL A 256 -23.17 21.73 0.87
C VAL A 256 -23.52 22.37 -0.47
N THR A 257 -24.80 22.33 -0.84
CA THR A 257 -25.31 22.89 -2.08
C THR A 257 -25.96 24.27 -1.87
N ALA A 258 -26.18 25.00 -2.96
CA ALA A 258 -26.86 26.29 -2.96
C ALA A 258 -28.39 26.12 -2.81
N PRO A 259 -29.02 26.61 -1.72
CA PRO A 259 -30.47 26.49 -1.52
C PRO A 259 -31.30 27.51 -2.33
N ARG A 260 -30.67 28.32 -3.18
CA ARG A 260 -31.26 29.22 -4.20
C ARG A 260 -30.13 29.85 -5.03
N SER A 261 -30.43 30.35 -6.22
CA SER A 261 -29.47 31.08 -7.06
C SER A 261 -29.02 32.41 -6.41
N GLY A 262 -27.75 32.78 -6.63
CA GLY A 262 -27.18 33.99 -6.04
C GLY A 262 -25.69 34.18 -6.27
N ARG A 263 -25.18 35.33 -5.81
CA ARG A 263 -23.75 35.66 -5.78
C ARG A 263 -23.13 35.27 -4.44
N VAL A 264 -22.02 34.55 -4.48
CA VAL A 264 -21.24 34.16 -3.29
C VAL A 264 -20.61 35.38 -2.64
N VAL A 265 -20.74 35.47 -1.31
CA VAL A 265 -20.22 36.52 -0.43
C VAL A 265 -19.47 35.85 0.73
N VAL A 266 -18.42 36.51 1.19
CA VAL A 266 -17.57 36.07 2.30
C VAL A 266 -18.40 35.87 3.59
N GLY A 267 -18.06 34.83 4.36
CA GLY A 267 -18.67 34.55 5.67
C GLY A 267 -18.32 35.60 6.73
N PRO A 268 -19.00 35.59 7.90
CA PRO A 268 -18.70 36.53 8.99
C PRO A 268 -17.28 36.33 9.56
N SER A 269 -16.74 35.11 9.47
CA SER A 269 -15.40 34.75 9.96
C SER A 269 -14.30 34.87 8.89
N GLY A 270 -14.57 35.53 7.77
CA GLY A 270 -13.66 35.60 6.62
C GLY A 270 -14.00 34.56 5.53
N PRO A 271 -13.09 34.35 4.55
CA PRO A 271 -13.28 33.35 3.50
C PRO A 271 -13.15 31.93 4.06
N ALA A 272 -13.92 31.00 3.51
CA ALA A 272 -13.77 29.58 3.80
C ALA A 272 -12.38 29.08 3.33
N GLN A 273 -11.73 28.21 4.12
CA GLN A 273 -10.36 27.75 3.88
C GLN A 273 -10.34 26.23 3.75
N LEU A 274 -9.78 25.73 2.65
CA LEU A 274 -9.54 24.30 2.44
C LEU A 274 -8.66 23.73 3.57
N GLY A 275 -9.03 22.57 4.10
CA GLY A 275 -8.40 21.97 5.27
C GLY A 275 -8.75 22.64 6.61
N GLY A 276 -9.50 23.75 6.62
CA GLY A 276 -10.01 24.37 7.83
C GLY A 276 -11.05 23.49 8.53
N ASN A 277 -10.99 23.43 9.86
CA ASN A 277 -11.98 22.76 10.70
C ASN A 277 -13.15 23.71 11.01
N TYR A 278 -14.39 23.20 10.94
CA TYR A 278 -15.62 23.96 11.13
C TYR A 278 -16.57 23.22 12.08
N GLU A 279 -17.20 23.96 13.00
CA GLU A 279 -18.25 23.44 13.88
C GLU A 279 -19.60 23.33 13.15
N ALA A 280 -20.45 22.39 13.56
CA ALA A 280 -21.81 22.28 13.03
C ALA A 280 -22.60 23.58 13.30
N GLY A 281 -23.18 24.16 12.24
CA GLY A 281 -23.84 25.47 12.29
C GLY A 281 -22.94 26.67 11.99
N GLN A 282 -21.61 26.51 11.94
CA GLN A 282 -20.68 27.61 11.63
C GLN A 282 -20.84 28.09 10.19
N VAL A 283 -21.00 29.40 9.98
CA VAL A 283 -21.25 29.99 8.65
C VAL A 283 -19.99 29.98 7.78
N LEU A 284 -20.00 29.14 6.74
CA LEU A 284 -18.94 29.02 5.74
C LEU A 284 -18.96 30.21 4.76
N LEU A 285 -20.14 30.48 4.21
CA LEU A 285 -20.37 31.37 3.07
C LEU A 285 -21.69 32.12 3.24
N ARG A 286 -21.90 33.14 2.41
CA ARG A 286 -23.20 33.81 2.26
C ARG A 286 -23.60 33.86 0.79
N LEU A 287 -24.89 33.71 0.48
CA LEU A 287 -25.44 33.89 -0.86
C LEU A 287 -26.32 35.15 -0.90
N ARG A 288 -25.93 36.13 -1.73
CA ARG A 288 -26.76 37.29 -2.04
C ARG A 288 -27.54 37.02 -3.32
N SER A 289 -28.86 36.92 -3.26
CA SER A 289 -29.66 36.75 -4.50
C SER A 289 -29.56 37.96 -5.42
N ALA A 290 -29.86 37.76 -6.71
CA ALA A 290 -30.06 38.87 -7.62
C ALA A 290 -31.38 39.61 -7.31
N PRO A 291 -31.46 40.92 -7.59
CA PRO A 291 -32.73 41.59 -7.82
C PRO A 291 -33.48 40.94 -8.99
N GLY A 292 -34.81 40.91 -8.94
CA GLY A 292 -35.66 40.44 -10.04
C GLY A 292 -36.16 38.99 -9.96
N ASP A 293 -35.71 38.18 -8.99
CA ASP A 293 -36.12 36.77 -8.79
C ASP A 293 -37.54 36.62 -8.19
N GLY A 294 -38.47 37.51 -8.53
CA GLY A 294 -39.86 37.57 -8.04
C GLY A 294 -40.05 37.84 -6.53
N ALA A 295 -39.02 37.62 -5.72
CA ALA A 295 -39.01 37.67 -4.27
C ALA A 295 -38.36 38.94 -3.68
N ASP A 296 -37.90 39.88 -4.51
CA ASP A 296 -37.44 41.16 -3.98
C ASP A 296 -38.61 41.99 -3.40
N ALA A 297 -38.26 42.85 -2.45
CA ALA A 297 -39.21 43.65 -1.70
C ALA A 297 -40.09 44.52 -2.62
N ALA A 298 -39.49 45.16 -3.61
CA ALA A 298 -40.16 46.10 -4.50
C ALA A 298 -41.16 45.41 -5.45
N THR A 299 -40.84 44.22 -5.96
CA THR A 299 -41.73 43.43 -6.81
C THR A 299 -42.96 42.95 -6.05
N LEU A 300 -42.78 42.54 -4.79
CA LEU A 300 -43.88 42.12 -3.93
C LEU A 300 -44.74 43.29 -3.42
N ASP A 301 -44.14 44.45 -3.12
CA ASP A 301 -44.89 45.68 -2.81
C ASP A 301 -45.75 46.13 -4.00
N LEU A 302 -45.17 46.16 -5.21
CA LEU A 302 -45.90 46.46 -6.45
C LEU A 302 -47.05 45.48 -6.73
N ALA A 303 -46.92 44.21 -6.32
CA ALA A 303 -47.99 43.22 -6.43
C ALA A 303 -49.14 43.50 -5.43
N VAL A 304 -48.82 43.96 -4.21
CA VAL A 304 -49.83 44.40 -3.23
C VAL A 304 -50.56 45.65 -3.72
N ASP A 305 -49.84 46.67 -4.22
CA ASP A 305 -50.44 47.91 -4.73
C ASP A 305 -51.40 47.66 -5.89
N ARG A 306 -51.02 46.81 -6.85
CA ARG A 306 -51.89 46.42 -7.98
C ARG A 306 -53.17 45.73 -7.50
N ALA A 307 -53.06 44.83 -6.51
CA ALA A 307 -54.21 44.13 -5.95
C ALA A 307 -55.11 45.04 -5.09
N LEU A 308 -54.54 46.01 -4.36
CA LEU A 308 -55.28 47.07 -3.66
C LEU A 308 -56.14 47.85 -4.65
N ILE A 309 -55.53 48.39 -5.72
CA ILE A 309 -56.22 49.17 -6.76
C ILE A 309 -57.36 48.38 -7.42
N ARG A 310 -57.15 47.08 -7.71
CA ARG A 310 -58.22 46.22 -8.27
C ARG A 310 -59.37 46.03 -7.27
N ARG A 311 -59.06 45.76 -6.01
CA ARG A 311 -60.04 45.56 -4.93
C ARG A 311 -60.85 46.83 -4.65
N ASP A 312 -60.21 48.00 -4.64
CA ASP A 312 -60.89 49.29 -4.48
C ASP A 312 -61.82 49.60 -5.67
N ARG A 313 -61.36 49.39 -6.91
CA ARG A 313 -62.20 49.53 -8.13
C ARG A 313 -63.42 48.61 -8.10
N ALA A 314 -63.25 47.34 -7.75
CA ALA A 314 -64.35 46.39 -7.66
C ALA A 314 -65.34 46.75 -6.52
N SER A 315 -64.84 47.32 -5.42
CA SER A 315 -65.69 47.74 -4.29
C SER A 315 -66.60 48.90 -4.68
N LEU A 316 -66.06 49.90 -5.40
CA LEU A 316 -66.84 51.04 -5.91
C LEU A 316 -67.90 50.61 -6.94
N GLU A 317 -67.63 49.56 -7.74
CA GLU A 317 -68.62 49.05 -8.69
C GLU A 317 -69.79 48.35 -7.99
N VAL A 318 -69.52 47.54 -6.95
CA VAL A 318 -70.57 46.94 -6.11
C VAL A 318 -71.39 48.02 -5.39
N GLU A 319 -70.73 49.01 -4.79
CA GLU A 319 -71.39 50.15 -4.13
C GLU A 319 -72.30 50.92 -5.09
N ARG A 320 -71.85 51.13 -6.33
CA ARG A 320 -72.64 51.78 -7.40
C ARG A 320 -73.82 50.93 -7.87
N LEU A 321 -73.64 49.62 -8.06
CA LEU A 321 -74.67 48.75 -8.61
C LEU A 321 -75.72 48.32 -7.59
N THR A 322 -75.40 48.29 -6.30
CA THR A 322 -76.33 47.86 -5.23
C THR A 322 -77.67 48.63 -5.26
N PRO A 323 -77.72 49.97 -5.11
CA PRO A 323 -78.98 50.71 -5.11
C PRO A 323 -79.68 50.67 -6.48
N LEU A 324 -78.93 50.52 -7.58
CA LEU A 324 -79.51 50.42 -8.92
C LEU A 324 -80.21 49.05 -9.14
N ALA A 325 -79.70 47.98 -8.54
CA ALA A 325 -80.32 46.66 -8.58
C ALA A 325 -81.54 46.58 -7.65
N GLU A 326 -81.48 47.23 -6.48
CA GLU A 326 -82.63 47.37 -5.56
C GLU A 326 -83.79 48.15 -6.19
N GLN A 327 -83.48 49.20 -6.95
CA GLN A 327 -84.47 49.99 -7.71
C GLN A 327 -84.92 49.31 -9.02
N GLY A 328 -84.38 48.14 -9.37
CA GLY A 328 -84.71 47.41 -10.60
C GLY A 328 -84.19 48.07 -11.89
N VAL A 329 -83.27 49.03 -11.79
CA VAL A 329 -82.68 49.77 -12.92
C VAL A 329 -81.63 48.92 -13.64
N VAL A 330 -80.96 48.00 -12.93
CA VAL A 330 -80.05 46.99 -13.52
C VAL A 330 -80.48 45.57 -13.12
N PRO A 331 -80.22 44.54 -13.96
CA PRO A 331 -80.48 43.15 -13.59
C PRO A 331 -79.67 42.72 -12.36
N ARG A 332 -80.25 41.91 -11.47
CA ARG A 332 -79.55 41.38 -10.27
C ARG A 332 -78.26 40.65 -10.62
N SER A 333 -78.22 39.93 -11.75
CA SER A 333 -77.00 39.27 -12.23
C SER A 333 -75.82 40.21 -12.40
N ARG A 334 -76.03 41.50 -12.72
CA ARG A 334 -74.93 42.49 -12.80
C ARG A 334 -74.33 42.83 -11.44
N LEU A 335 -75.13 42.80 -10.38
CA LEU A 335 -74.63 42.95 -9.01
C LEU A 335 -73.94 41.66 -8.55
N GLU A 336 -74.50 40.50 -8.90
CA GLU A 336 -73.89 39.18 -8.64
C GLU A 336 -72.49 39.10 -9.30
N ASP A 337 -72.38 39.39 -10.61
CA ASP A 337 -71.11 39.53 -11.36
C ASP A 337 -70.09 40.41 -10.62
N ALA A 338 -70.51 41.62 -10.21
CA ALA A 338 -69.64 42.59 -9.56
C ALA A 338 -69.21 42.15 -8.15
N THR A 339 -70.09 41.49 -7.39
CA THR A 339 -69.74 40.94 -6.07
C THR A 339 -68.79 39.75 -6.18
N SER A 340 -68.88 38.94 -7.24
CA SER A 340 -67.89 37.90 -7.56
C SER A 340 -66.52 38.48 -7.94
N GLU A 341 -66.46 39.55 -8.75
CA GLU A 341 -65.18 40.23 -9.05
C GLU A 341 -64.57 40.88 -7.79
N LEU A 342 -65.39 41.47 -6.90
CA LEU A 342 -64.92 41.98 -5.61
C LEU A 342 -64.39 40.87 -4.69
N ALA A 343 -65.03 39.71 -4.67
CA ALA A 343 -64.54 38.54 -3.92
C ALA A 343 -63.19 38.06 -4.46
N SER A 344 -63.06 37.94 -5.79
CA SER A 344 -61.80 37.56 -6.47
C SER A 344 -60.68 38.57 -6.19
N ALA A 345 -60.94 39.87 -6.33
CA ALA A 345 -59.95 40.92 -6.08
C ALA A 345 -59.52 41.01 -4.61
N ARG A 346 -60.40 40.65 -3.66
CA ARG A 346 -60.04 40.49 -2.23
C ARG A 346 -59.11 39.29 -2.02
N ALA A 347 -59.38 38.15 -2.65
CA ALA A 347 -58.52 36.97 -2.56
C ALA A 347 -57.13 37.18 -3.20
N GLU A 348 -57.06 37.90 -4.33
CA GLU A 348 -55.79 38.32 -4.95
C GLU A 348 -54.96 39.21 -4.02
N LEU A 349 -55.61 40.20 -3.38
CA LEU A 349 -54.98 41.09 -2.41
C LEU A 349 -54.45 40.34 -1.18
N GLU A 350 -55.25 39.46 -0.61
CA GLU A 350 -54.85 38.65 0.54
C GLU A 350 -53.67 37.72 0.19
N SER A 351 -53.66 37.15 -1.01
CA SER A 351 -52.55 36.35 -1.56
C SER A 351 -51.26 37.16 -1.76
N ALA A 352 -51.37 38.41 -2.25
CA ALA A 352 -50.22 39.32 -2.36
C ALA A 352 -49.68 39.71 -0.98
N GLN A 353 -50.56 40.08 -0.05
CA GLN A 353 -50.19 40.45 1.32
C GLN A 353 -49.54 39.29 2.08
N ARG A 354 -50.07 38.06 1.98
CA ARG A 354 -49.47 36.86 2.58
C ARG A 354 -48.03 36.64 2.07
N ARG A 355 -47.81 36.68 0.75
CA ARG A 355 -46.47 36.55 0.14
C ARG A 355 -45.49 37.64 0.59
N ARG A 356 -45.97 38.88 0.75
CA ARG A 356 -45.14 39.97 1.28
C ARG A 356 -44.81 39.79 2.77
N SER A 357 -45.76 39.32 3.58
CA SER A 357 -45.52 39.06 5.01
C SER A 357 -44.54 37.92 5.26
N SER A 358 -44.58 36.84 4.45
CA SER A 358 -43.64 35.73 4.57
C SER A 358 -42.20 36.17 4.24
N LEU A 359 -42.01 37.04 3.24
CA LEU A 359 -40.68 37.61 2.96
C LEU A 359 -40.15 38.39 4.18
N THR A 360 -40.97 39.28 4.74
CA THR A 360 -40.61 40.10 5.91
C THR A 360 -40.29 39.24 7.13
N GLN A 361 -40.98 38.10 7.32
CA GLN A 361 -40.68 37.15 8.39
C GLN A 361 -39.30 36.49 8.20
N THR A 362 -39.00 36.00 6.99
CA THR A 362 -37.69 35.42 6.65
C THR A 362 -36.57 36.45 6.77
N GLN A 363 -36.75 37.66 6.24
CA GLN A 363 -35.75 38.74 6.31
C GLN A 363 -35.39 39.14 7.76
N ARG A 364 -36.35 39.09 8.69
CA ARG A 364 -36.10 39.35 10.12
C ARG A 364 -35.33 38.23 10.82
N LEU A 365 -35.32 37.02 10.27
CA LEU A 365 -34.52 35.88 10.77
C LEU A 365 -33.11 35.85 10.16
N SER A 366 -32.93 36.35 8.92
CA SER A 366 -31.64 36.31 8.21
C SER A 366 -30.73 37.52 8.40
N GLY A 367 -31.17 38.59 9.09
CA GLY A 367 -30.31 39.70 9.51
C GLY A 367 -29.90 40.70 8.41
N GLY A 368 -30.44 40.57 7.20
CA GLY A 368 -30.20 41.46 6.06
C GLY A 368 -31.05 41.05 4.87
N ALA A 369 -31.57 42.02 4.10
CA ALA A 369 -32.66 41.78 3.14
C ALA A 369 -32.34 40.74 2.04
N ASP A 370 -31.09 40.68 1.58
CA ASP A 370 -30.71 39.96 0.35
C ASP A 370 -29.77 38.76 0.59
N THR A 371 -29.15 38.65 1.76
CA THR A 371 -28.07 37.67 2.05
C THR A 371 -28.51 36.52 2.94
N LEU A 372 -28.52 35.31 2.40
CA LEU A 372 -28.67 34.06 3.13
C LEU A 372 -27.30 33.59 3.64
N SER A 373 -27.22 33.05 4.87
CA SER A 373 -26.00 32.44 5.40
C SER A 373 -26.03 30.92 5.21
N ILE A 374 -24.91 30.35 4.78
CA ILE A 374 -24.74 28.92 4.52
C ILE A 374 -23.87 28.32 5.63
N PRO A 375 -24.46 27.56 6.58
CA PRO A 375 -23.73 26.91 7.65
C PRO A 375 -23.10 25.58 7.20
N ALA A 376 -22.08 25.13 7.94
CA ALA A 376 -21.63 23.75 7.93
C ALA A 376 -22.75 22.83 8.50
N PRO A 377 -23.20 21.80 7.77
CA PRO A 377 -24.27 20.91 8.25
C PRO A 377 -23.79 19.90 9.31
N ILE A 378 -22.49 19.57 9.29
CA ILE A 378 -21.80 18.72 10.26
C ILE A 378 -20.53 19.42 10.74
N ALA A 379 -19.98 18.97 11.87
CA ALA A 379 -18.63 19.38 12.27
C ALA A 379 -17.59 18.58 11.48
N GLY A 380 -16.49 19.21 11.09
CA GLY A 380 -15.41 18.55 10.34
C GLY A 380 -14.57 19.48 9.49
N ASN A 381 -13.69 18.90 8.69
CA ASN A 381 -12.77 19.63 7.83
C ASN A 381 -13.41 19.95 6.48
N LEU A 382 -13.20 21.16 5.98
CA LEU A 382 -13.57 21.56 4.62
C LEU A 382 -12.62 20.90 3.61
N ALA A 383 -13.03 19.77 3.06
CA ALA A 383 -12.23 18.99 2.12
C ALA A 383 -12.15 19.67 0.74
N GLU A 384 -13.29 20.16 0.24
CA GLU A 384 -13.40 20.84 -1.06
C GLU A 384 -14.25 22.10 -0.96
N LEU A 385 -13.93 23.08 -1.81
CA LEU A 385 -14.61 24.37 -1.94
C LEU A 385 -14.71 24.68 -3.43
N TYR A 386 -15.89 24.48 -4.02
CA TYR A 386 -16.10 24.57 -5.46
C TYR A 386 -16.30 26.02 -5.95
N VAL A 387 -16.44 26.98 -5.02
CA VAL A 387 -16.87 28.35 -5.34
C VAL A 387 -15.95 29.42 -4.76
N SER A 388 -15.71 30.47 -5.55
CA SER A 388 -14.93 31.65 -5.13
C SER A 388 -15.83 32.80 -4.65
N PRO A 389 -15.40 33.62 -3.67
CA PRO A 389 -16.11 34.85 -3.31
C PRO A 389 -16.34 35.75 -4.53
N GLY A 390 -17.58 36.19 -4.72
CA GLY A 390 -17.97 37.00 -5.88
C GLY A 390 -18.35 36.20 -7.13
N ALA A 391 -18.24 34.86 -7.14
CA ALA A 391 -18.84 34.01 -8.17
C ALA A 391 -20.37 34.04 -8.13
N TRP A 392 -21.02 33.68 -9.23
CA TRP A 392 -22.46 33.40 -9.30
C TRP A 392 -22.69 31.89 -9.24
N VAL A 393 -23.75 31.45 -8.58
CA VAL A 393 -24.18 30.06 -8.44
C VAL A 393 -25.68 29.93 -8.67
N GLU A 394 -26.11 28.81 -9.22
CA GLU A 394 -27.53 28.46 -9.35
C GLU A 394 -28.01 27.61 -8.17
N GLU A 395 -29.33 27.50 -7.98
CA GLU A 395 -29.93 26.57 -7.04
C GLU A 395 -29.48 25.11 -7.31
N GLY A 396 -29.22 24.36 -6.24
CA GLY A 396 -28.68 23.01 -6.29
C GLY A 396 -27.17 22.92 -6.58
N ALA A 397 -26.51 23.99 -7.03
CA ALA A 397 -25.08 23.95 -7.35
C ALA A 397 -24.22 23.65 -6.10
N PRO A 398 -23.18 22.79 -6.21
CA PRO A 398 -22.33 22.46 -5.09
C PRO A 398 -21.43 23.64 -4.69
N LEU A 399 -21.32 23.91 -3.39
CA LEU A 399 -20.53 25.01 -2.84
C LEU A 399 -19.26 24.51 -2.15
N ALA A 400 -19.40 23.47 -1.33
CA ALA A 400 -18.37 22.95 -0.44
C ALA A 400 -18.62 21.47 -0.09
N ARG A 401 -17.59 20.74 0.32
CA ARG A 401 -17.71 19.38 0.86
C ARG A 401 -16.99 19.28 2.20
N ILE A 402 -17.72 18.90 3.26
CA ILE A 402 -17.18 18.75 4.62
C ILE A 402 -17.09 17.27 4.95
N ILE A 403 -15.98 16.87 5.58
CA ILE A 403 -15.73 15.50 6.06
C ILE A 403 -15.39 15.55 7.55
N SER A 404 -16.17 14.85 8.37
CA SER A 404 -15.84 14.55 9.77
C SER A 404 -14.67 13.57 9.81
N PRO A 405 -13.53 13.91 10.44
CA PRO A 405 -12.38 13.00 10.53
C PRO A 405 -12.61 11.85 11.52
N HIS A 406 -13.57 11.97 12.44
CA HIS A 406 -13.75 11.04 13.56
C HIS A 406 -14.71 9.88 13.29
N GLN A 407 -15.32 9.83 12.10
CA GLN A 407 -16.32 8.85 11.69
C GLN A 407 -15.94 8.29 10.33
N LEU A 408 -15.00 7.34 10.34
CA LEU A 408 -14.51 6.65 9.17
C LEU A 408 -15.00 5.20 9.17
N MET A 409 -14.90 4.54 8.03
CA MET A 409 -15.19 3.11 7.87
C MET A 409 -14.21 2.51 6.86
N LEU A 410 -13.81 1.26 7.09
CA LEU A 410 -12.98 0.49 6.15
C LEU A 410 -13.91 -0.34 5.25
N GLN A 411 -13.90 -0.08 3.94
CA GLN A 411 -14.48 -1.00 2.95
C GLN A 411 -13.38 -1.93 2.45
N VAL A 412 -13.48 -3.21 2.78
CA VAL A 412 -12.57 -4.27 2.33
C VAL A 412 -13.23 -5.03 1.18
N ASN A 413 -12.60 -5.06 0.01
CA ASN A 413 -13.18 -5.67 -1.19
C ASN A 413 -12.70 -7.13 -1.31
N ALA A 414 -13.46 -8.06 -0.72
CA ALA A 414 -13.12 -9.47 -0.65
C ALA A 414 -13.33 -10.18 -2.00
N PRO A 415 -12.37 -10.94 -2.54
CA PRO A 415 -12.54 -11.66 -3.81
C PRO A 415 -13.67 -12.71 -3.76
N GLN A 416 -14.49 -12.80 -4.82
CA GLN A 416 -15.59 -13.77 -4.91
C GLN A 416 -15.18 -15.25 -4.79
N ALA A 417 -13.89 -15.57 -4.87
CA ALA A 417 -13.37 -16.92 -4.66
C ALA A 417 -13.48 -17.41 -3.20
N TYR A 418 -13.78 -16.52 -2.25
CA TYR A 418 -13.84 -16.81 -0.81
C TYR A 418 -15.22 -16.59 -0.18
N LEU A 419 -16.29 -16.48 -0.96
CA LEU A 419 -17.66 -16.19 -0.48
C LEU A 419 -18.09 -17.11 0.69
N ASP A 420 -17.82 -18.41 0.57
CA ASP A 420 -18.14 -19.44 1.57
C ASP A 420 -17.46 -19.22 2.96
N ARG A 421 -16.48 -18.32 3.03
CA ARG A 421 -15.75 -17.95 4.26
C ARG A 421 -16.10 -16.56 4.79
N LEU A 422 -16.91 -15.76 4.07
CA LEU A 422 -17.22 -14.39 4.49
C LEU A 422 -18.25 -14.33 5.63
N ASP A 423 -19.15 -15.30 5.74
CA ASP A 423 -20.04 -15.45 6.91
C ASP A 423 -19.28 -15.71 8.22
N ALA A 424 -18.08 -16.31 8.11
CA ALA A 424 -17.20 -16.65 9.23
C ALA A 424 -16.25 -15.50 9.64
N VAL A 425 -16.34 -14.32 9.01
CA VAL A 425 -15.43 -13.21 9.30
C VAL A 425 -15.54 -12.76 10.76
N SER A 426 -14.39 -12.73 11.42
CA SER A 426 -14.21 -12.49 12.86
C SER A 426 -13.36 -11.25 13.17
N GLY A 427 -12.81 -10.60 12.15
CA GLY A 427 -12.05 -9.36 12.27
C GLY A 427 -11.35 -8.96 10.97
N VAL A 428 -10.56 -7.89 11.01
CA VAL A 428 -9.65 -7.50 9.93
C VAL A 428 -8.42 -6.82 10.50
N TRP A 429 -7.24 -7.16 9.98
CA TRP A 429 -6.02 -6.43 10.28
C TRP A 429 -5.40 -5.79 9.03
N PHE A 430 -4.80 -4.61 9.19
CA PHE A 430 -4.17 -3.86 8.10
C PHE A 430 -3.07 -2.93 8.60
N LYS A 431 -2.18 -2.49 7.70
CA LYS A 431 -1.19 -1.43 7.95
C LYS A 431 -1.53 -0.18 7.13
N PRO A 432 -1.68 1.01 7.74
CA PRO A 432 -1.88 2.28 7.01
C PRO A 432 -0.72 2.68 6.09
N SER A 433 0.51 2.35 6.47
CA SER A 433 1.74 2.53 5.67
C SER A 433 2.76 1.44 6.06
N ALA A 434 3.91 1.37 5.37
CA ALA A 434 4.93 0.35 5.66
C ALA A 434 5.43 0.39 7.12
N ASP A 435 5.67 1.60 7.64
CA ASP A 435 6.24 1.88 8.96
C ASP A 435 5.18 2.04 10.06
N ALA A 436 3.89 1.93 9.72
CA ALA A 436 2.80 2.05 10.69
C ALA A 436 2.58 0.76 11.49
N ALA A 437 2.02 0.92 12.69
CA ALA A 437 1.49 -0.20 13.47
C ALA A 437 0.41 -0.97 12.68
N VAL A 438 0.24 -2.25 13.02
CA VAL A 438 -0.86 -3.07 12.53
C VAL A 438 -2.12 -2.69 13.31
N ILE A 439 -3.10 -2.10 12.64
CA ILE A 439 -4.44 -1.92 13.21
C ILE A 439 -5.16 -3.26 13.11
N ASP A 440 -5.67 -3.77 14.24
CA ASP A 440 -6.36 -5.06 14.33
C ASP A 440 -7.78 -4.87 14.88
N LEU A 441 -8.79 -5.04 14.02
CA LEU A 441 -10.19 -4.79 14.34
C LEU A 441 -10.93 -6.10 14.64
N SER A 442 -11.55 -6.19 15.82
CA SER A 442 -12.40 -7.33 16.19
C SER A 442 -13.71 -7.37 15.40
N ARG A 443 -14.45 -8.48 15.58
CA ARG A 443 -15.82 -8.64 15.08
C ARG A 443 -16.81 -7.57 15.55
N ASP A 444 -16.52 -6.87 16.65
CA ASP A 444 -17.38 -5.80 17.18
C ASP A 444 -17.33 -4.55 16.30
N ALA A 445 -16.27 -4.38 15.49
CA ALA A 445 -16.16 -3.33 14.49
C ALA A 445 -16.85 -3.70 13.16
N LEU A 446 -17.26 -4.95 12.94
CA LEU A 446 -17.91 -5.39 11.69
C LEU A 446 -19.31 -4.78 11.57
N LEU A 447 -19.48 -3.82 10.65
CA LEU A 447 -20.74 -3.14 10.37
C LEU A 447 -21.66 -3.96 9.47
N ALA A 448 -21.12 -4.53 8.38
CA ALA A 448 -21.87 -5.33 7.43
C ALA A 448 -20.96 -6.15 6.50
N VAL A 449 -21.46 -7.29 6.05
CA VAL A 449 -21.02 -7.96 4.82
C VAL A 449 -22.01 -7.58 3.72
N GLY A 450 -21.53 -7.21 2.54
CA GLY A 450 -22.37 -6.89 1.38
C GLY A 450 -23.20 -8.08 0.89
N GLN A 451 -24.24 -7.81 0.10
CA GLN A 451 -25.13 -8.86 -0.46
C GLN A 451 -25.11 -8.90 -2.00
N GLU A 452 -24.27 -8.08 -2.63
CA GLU A 452 -24.12 -7.98 -4.08
C GLU A 452 -22.64 -7.92 -4.43
N VAL A 453 -22.18 -8.81 -5.32
CA VAL A 453 -20.81 -8.83 -5.83
C VAL A 453 -20.70 -7.82 -6.96
N ASP A 454 -19.73 -6.90 -6.87
CA ASP A 454 -19.44 -5.96 -7.95
C ASP A 454 -19.00 -6.74 -9.21
N ALA A 455 -19.72 -6.55 -10.32
CA ALA A 455 -19.53 -7.32 -11.54
C ALA A 455 -18.23 -6.98 -12.30
N ALA A 456 -17.64 -5.81 -12.04
CA ALA A 456 -16.41 -5.34 -12.68
C ALA A 456 -15.16 -5.77 -11.88
N THR A 457 -15.17 -5.64 -10.56
CA THR A 457 -14.04 -6.04 -9.70
C THR A 457 -14.10 -7.50 -9.24
N ARG A 458 -15.29 -8.13 -9.30
CA ARG A 458 -15.57 -9.48 -8.77
C ARG A 458 -15.29 -9.61 -7.26
N THR A 459 -15.66 -8.57 -6.51
CA THR A 459 -15.50 -8.52 -5.05
C THR A 459 -16.81 -8.27 -4.31
N LEU A 460 -16.95 -8.88 -3.13
CA LEU A 460 -17.99 -8.53 -2.16
C LEU A 460 -17.41 -7.52 -1.15
N PRO A 461 -18.05 -6.35 -0.93
CA PRO A 461 -17.55 -5.39 0.06
C PRO A 461 -17.88 -5.86 1.49
N VAL A 462 -16.90 -5.74 2.39
CA VAL A 462 -17.04 -5.99 3.83
C VAL A 462 -16.69 -4.69 4.57
N TYR A 463 -17.56 -4.25 5.47
CA TYR A 463 -17.50 -2.93 6.09
C TYR A 463 -17.18 -3.01 7.57
N PHE A 464 -16.11 -2.32 8.01
CA PHE A 464 -15.74 -2.18 9.42
C PHE A 464 -15.77 -0.71 9.85
N ASN A 465 -16.09 -0.46 11.12
CA ASN A 465 -16.06 0.87 11.72
C ASN A 465 -14.62 1.30 12.04
N LEU A 466 -14.32 2.58 11.86
CA LEU A 466 -13.04 3.21 12.23
C LEU A 466 -13.34 4.44 13.10
N ASP A 467 -13.67 4.18 14.37
CA ASP A 467 -13.98 5.24 15.34
C ASP A 467 -12.78 6.16 15.59
N GLY A 468 -13.05 7.44 15.85
CA GLY A 468 -12.06 8.41 16.32
C GLY A 468 -11.16 9.01 15.23
N GLY A 469 -10.91 8.31 14.13
CA GLY A 469 -10.07 8.78 13.01
C GLY A 469 -8.56 8.70 13.24
N GLU A 470 -8.15 8.37 14.45
CA GLU A 470 -6.79 8.01 14.85
C GLU A 470 -6.91 6.69 15.61
N VAL A 471 -6.33 5.63 15.05
CA VAL A 471 -6.41 4.27 15.59
C VAL A 471 -4.99 3.81 15.86
N GLU A 472 -4.69 3.44 17.10
CA GLU A 472 -3.35 3.04 17.56
C GLU A 472 -2.25 4.09 17.25
N GLY A 473 -2.61 5.38 17.30
CA GLY A 473 -1.72 6.50 16.97
C GLY A 473 -1.51 6.73 15.46
N ALA A 474 -2.04 5.86 14.60
CA ALA A 474 -2.05 6.07 13.16
C ALA A 474 -3.28 6.89 12.75
N ARG A 475 -3.04 8.12 12.27
CA ARG A 475 -4.10 9.01 11.76
C ARG A 475 -4.54 8.57 10.37
N LEU A 476 -5.84 8.26 10.23
CA LEU A 476 -6.45 7.77 9.00
C LEU A 476 -7.09 8.91 8.21
N TYR A 477 -7.19 8.74 6.89
CA TYR A 477 -7.77 9.73 5.97
C TYR A 477 -8.77 9.08 5.02
N ALA A 478 -9.90 9.75 4.79
CA ALA A 478 -10.87 9.33 3.77
C ALA A 478 -10.23 9.34 2.37
N GLY A 479 -10.48 8.29 1.60
CA GLY A 479 -9.88 8.03 0.29
C GLY A 479 -8.60 7.19 0.32
N MET A 480 -7.98 6.99 1.50
CA MET A 480 -6.76 6.20 1.65
C MET A 480 -7.01 4.72 1.31
N HIS A 481 -6.08 4.10 0.59
CA HIS A 481 -6.12 2.69 0.23
C HIS A 481 -5.08 1.91 1.02
N VAL A 482 -5.42 0.69 1.46
CA VAL A 482 -4.56 -0.19 2.24
C VAL A 482 -4.69 -1.64 1.78
N ARG A 483 -3.69 -2.49 2.07
CA ARG A 483 -3.86 -3.95 2.02
C ARG A 483 -4.41 -4.41 3.37
N ALA A 484 -5.49 -5.17 3.35
CA ALA A 484 -6.17 -5.67 4.54
C ALA A 484 -6.32 -7.20 4.48
N ASN A 485 -6.29 -7.84 5.64
CA ASN A 485 -6.39 -9.28 5.79
C ASN A 485 -7.62 -9.59 6.65
N LEU A 486 -8.70 -10.08 6.02
CA LEU A 486 -9.93 -10.44 6.71
C LEU A 486 -9.71 -11.74 7.48
N VAL A 487 -9.84 -11.72 8.81
CA VAL A 487 -9.76 -12.94 9.63
C VAL A 487 -11.04 -13.74 9.43
N SER A 488 -10.91 -14.99 8.98
CA SER A 488 -12.02 -15.77 8.38
C SER A 488 -12.19 -17.19 8.93
N ASP A 489 -11.41 -17.54 9.96
CA ASP A 489 -11.51 -18.77 10.74
C ASP A 489 -10.82 -18.54 12.10
N THR A 490 -10.84 -19.54 12.97
CA THR A 490 -10.25 -19.53 14.31
C THR A 490 -8.71 -19.54 14.22
N PRO A 491 -7.99 -18.75 15.03
CA PRO A 491 -6.54 -18.89 15.17
C PRO A 491 -6.11 -20.30 15.58
N ARG A 492 -4.97 -20.77 15.08
CA ARG A 492 -4.34 -22.02 15.53
C ARG A 492 -2.82 -21.92 15.55
N VAL A 493 -2.19 -22.66 16.46
CA VAL A 493 -0.73 -22.82 16.45
C VAL A 493 -0.34 -23.80 15.34
N ALA A 494 0.56 -23.39 14.45
CA ALA A 494 1.12 -24.23 13.41
C ALA A 494 2.50 -23.72 12.96
N THR A 495 3.31 -24.62 12.40
CA THR A 495 4.61 -24.32 11.81
C THR A 495 4.42 -23.40 10.60
N ALA A 496 5.09 -22.26 10.58
CA ALA A 496 4.88 -21.27 9.53
C ALA A 496 6.16 -20.54 9.11
N ILE A 497 6.24 -20.28 7.81
CA ILE A 497 7.36 -19.62 7.14
C ILE A 497 6.91 -18.26 6.57
N PRO A 498 7.84 -17.31 6.34
CA PRO A 498 7.50 -16.10 5.61
C PRO A 498 7.18 -16.46 4.16
N VAL A 499 6.19 -15.80 3.56
CA VAL A 499 5.77 -16.04 2.16
C VAL A 499 6.91 -15.77 1.17
N SER A 500 7.90 -14.95 1.54
CA SER A 500 9.09 -14.71 0.72
C SER A 500 10.07 -15.89 0.65
N ALA A 501 9.88 -16.94 1.45
CA ALA A 501 10.61 -18.20 1.34
C ALA A 501 10.03 -19.17 0.30
N LEU A 502 8.81 -18.90 -0.19
CA LEU A 502 8.18 -19.70 -1.23
C LEU A 502 8.74 -19.34 -2.61
N VAL A 503 9.10 -20.37 -3.37
CA VAL A 503 9.54 -20.25 -4.76
C VAL A 503 8.64 -21.12 -5.62
N ASP A 504 8.10 -20.55 -6.71
CA ASP A 504 7.48 -21.33 -7.76
C ASP A 504 8.57 -22.06 -8.57
N ASP A 505 8.44 -23.39 -8.64
CA ASP A 505 9.26 -24.24 -9.46
C ASP A 505 8.40 -25.07 -10.41
N ASN A 506 8.17 -24.49 -11.60
CA ASN A 506 7.40 -25.08 -12.70
C ASN A 506 5.95 -25.44 -12.31
N GLY A 507 5.30 -24.59 -11.50
CA GLY A 507 3.95 -24.81 -10.98
C GLY A 507 3.91 -25.64 -9.69
N THR A 508 5.06 -25.89 -9.06
CA THR A 508 5.19 -26.56 -7.75
C THR A 508 5.77 -25.57 -6.75
N GLU A 509 5.08 -25.35 -5.64
CA GLU A 509 5.64 -24.50 -4.57
C GLU A 509 6.71 -25.27 -3.77
N VAL A 510 7.90 -24.70 -3.73
CA VAL A 510 9.08 -25.25 -3.04
C VAL A 510 9.70 -24.24 -2.09
N VAL A 511 10.48 -24.74 -1.14
CA VAL A 511 11.36 -23.95 -0.27
C VAL A 511 12.77 -24.50 -0.36
N PHE A 512 13.74 -23.68 0.07
CA PHE A 512 15.12 -24.11 0.27
C PHE A 512 15.39 -24.10 1.78
N VAL A 513 15.59 -25.27 2.37
CA VAL A 513 15.98 -25.45 3.77
C VAL A 513 17.50 -25.37 3.85
N GLN A 514 18.06 -24.57 4.75
CA GLN A 514 19.49 -24.53 5.01
C GLN A 514 19.85 -25.64 6.01
N THR A 515 20.52 -26.68 5.53
CA THR A 515 20.96 -27.84 6.33
C THR A 515 22.36 -27.64 6.92
N GLY A 516 23.17 -26.76 6.31
CA GLY A 516 24.45 -26.27 6.83
C GLY A 516 24.78 -24.90 6.24
N GLY A 517 25.85 -24.25 6.70
CA GLY A 517 26.16 -22.85 6.35
C GLY A 517 26.19 -22.58 4.84
N GLU A 518 26.65 -23.55 4.07
CA GLU A 518 26.70 -23.49 2.59
C GLU A 518 25.85 -24.58 1.92
N SER A 519 25.09 -25.37 2.67
CA SER A 519 24.35 -26.55 2.21
C SER A 519 22.85 -26.35 2.32
N PHE A 520 22.13 -26.60 1.22
CA PHE A 520 20.70 -26.37 1.10
C PHE A 520 19.95 -27.55 0.48
N GLU A 521 18.71 -27.77 0.90
CA GLU A 521 17.83 -28.83 0.40
C GLU A 521 16.56 -28.23 -0.21
N ARG A 522 16.21 -28.62 -1.45
CA ARG A 522 15.02 -28.14 -2.17
C ARG A 522 13.81 -29.02 -1.86
N ARG A 523 12.97 -28.61 -0.90
CA ARG A 523 11.79 -29.36 -0.48
C ARG A 523 10.50 -28.83 -1.10
N VAL A 524 9.64 -29.76 -1.55
CA VAL A 524 8.27 -29.46 -1.99
C VAL A 524 7.38 -29.33 -0.75
N VAL A 525 6.61 -28.25 -0.66
CA VAL A 525 5.76 -27.95 0.50
C VAL A 525 4.27 -28.11 0.22
N ARG A 526 3.49 -28.36 1.28
CA ARG A 526 2.02 -28.24 1.24
C ARG A 526 1.56 -27.15 2.19
N LEU A 527 0.97 -26.11 1.63
CA LEU A 527 0.55 -24.92 2.37
C LEU A 527 -0.85 -25.07 2.97
N GLY A 528 -1.06 -24.40 4.10
CA GLY A 528 -2.34 -24.33 4.80
C GLY A 528 -2.91 -22.91 4.82
N ALA A 529 -3.24 -22.42 6.01
CA ALA A 529 -3.68 -21.07 6.27
C ALA A 529 -2.58 -20.03 6.01
N ARG A 530 -2.99 -18.84 5.57
CA ARG A 530 -2.11 -17.67 5.39
C ARG A 530 -2.54 -16.56 6.34
N ASP A 531 -1.57 -15.93 7.01
CA ASP A 531 -1.77 -14.74 7.84
C ASP A 531 -0.88 -13.61 7.31
N GLY A 532 -1.41 -12.89 6.31
CA GLY A 532 -0.72 -11.81 5.59
C GLY A 532 0.59 -12.24 4.90
N ASP A 533 1.71 -11.97 5.57
CA ASP A 533 3.08 -12.22 5.08
C ASP A 533 3.66 -13.57 5.57
N TRP A 534 2.91 -14.32 6.38
CA TRP A 534 3.26 -15.67 6.87
C TRP A 534 2.28 -16.74 6.35
N VAL A 535 2.75 -17.98 6.24
CA VAL A 535 1.96 -19.12 5.75
C VAL A 535 2.29 -20.40 6.51
N GLU A 536 1.23 -21.12 6.92
CA GLU A 536 1.27 -22.45 7.52
C GLU A 536 1.85 -23.47 6.55
N VAL A 537 2.85 -24.23 6.98
CA VAL A 537 3.38 -25.39 6.25
C VAL A 537 2.85 -26.65 6.92
N THR A 538 2.04 -27.41 6.18
CA THR A 538 1.45 -28.66 6.67
C THR A 538 2.33 -29.88 6.42
N GLN A 539 3.20 -29.82 5.41
CA GLN A 539 4.21 -30.83 5.06
C GLN A 539 5.38 -30.16 4.32
N GLY A 540 6.61 -30.66 4.53
CA GLY A 540 7.82 -30.28 3.80
C GLY A 540 8.84 -29.44 4.58
N VAL A 541 8.48 -28.93 5.74
CA VAL A 541 9.37 -28.24 6.71
C VAL A 541 8.94 -28.65 8.11
N GLU A 542 9.89 -28.88 9.02
CA GLU A 542 9.66 -29.22 10.42
C GLU A 542 9.93 -28.02 11.37
N PRO A 543 9.34 -28.00 12.58
CA PRO A 543 9.54 -26.93 13.54
C PRO A 543 11.02 -26.69 13.89
N GLY A 544 11.47 -25.45 13.71
CA GLY A 544 12.80 -25.00 14.09
C GLY A 544 13.89 -25.11 13.01
N GLU A 545 13.57 -25.63 11.82
CA GLU A 545 14.45 -25.60 10.64
C GLU A 545 14.64 -24.17 10.09
N TRP A 546 15.73 -23.92 9.35
CA TRP A 546 15.99 -22.63 8.71
C TRP A 546 15.60 -22.66 7.24
N VAL A 547 14.70 -21.78 6.81
CA VAL A 547 14.33 -21.63 5.38
C VAL A 547 14.88 -20.32 4.80
N VAL A 548 15.30 -20.34 3.54
CA VAL A 548 15.80 -19.16 2.83
C VAL A 548 14.64 -18.20 2.54
N SER A 549 14.53 -17.14 3.33
CA SER A 549 13.44 -16.15 3.27
C SER A 549 13.75 -14.94 2.37
N ARG A 550 15.02 -14.75 1.97
CA ARG A 550 15.44 -13.78 0.95
C ARG A 550 16.55 -14.41 0.09
N GLY A 551 16.53 -14.18 -1.22
CA GLY A 551 17.55 -14.72 -2.13
C GLY A 551 17.38 -16.18 -2.53
N ALA A 552 16.26 -16.84 -2.20
CA ALA A 552 15.99 -18.24 -2.54
C ALA A 552 16.13 -18.57 -4.04
N TYR A 553 15.88 -17.61 -4.93
CA TYR A 553 16.11 -17.78 -6.38
C TYR A 553 17.60 -17.89 -6.74
N ALA A 554 18.52 -17.32 -5.96
CA ALA A 554 19.96 -17.52 -6.15
C ALA A 554 20.39 -18.95 -5.82
N VAL A 555 19.86 -19.53 -4.74
CA VAL A 555 20.04 -20.96 -4.38
C VAL A 555 19.47 -21.87 -5.48
N LYS A 556 18.31 -21.53 -6.05
CA LYS A 556 17.74 -22.22 -7.22
C LYS A 556 18.62 -22.16 -8.47
N LEU A 557 19.33 -21.05 -8.70
CA LEU A 557 20.29 -20.94 -9.80
C LEU A 557 21.57 -21.73 -9.50
N ALA A 558 22.04 -21.75 -8.24
CA ALA A 558 23.17 -22.56 -7.82
C ALA A 558 22.91 -24.05 -8.09
N SER A 559 21.74 -24.58 -7.70
CA SER A 559 21.38 -25.99 -7.94
C SER A 559 21.33 -26.37 -9.43
N ALA A 560 20.93 -25.44 -10.29
CA ALA A 560 20.94 -25.65 -11.74
C ALA A 560 22.34 -25.59 -12.36
N SER A 561 23.33 -25.05 -11.65
CA SER A 561 24.74 -25.03 -12.09
C SER A 561 25.51 -26.28 -11.66
N THR A 562 25.10 -26.93 -10.55
CA THR A 562 25.79 -28.10 -9.97
C THR A 562 25.79 -29.32 -10.90
N GLU A 563 24.81 -29.45 -11.81
CA GLU A 563 24.81 -30.46 -12.89
C GLU A 563 26.01 -30.35 -13.85
N THR A 564 26.83 -29.28 -13.77
CA THR A 564 27.86 -28.95 -14.76
C THR A 564 29.27 -28.77 -14.20
N ILE A 565 29.46 -28.71 -12.87
CA ILE A 565 30.77 -28.41 -12.24
C ILE A 565 31.08 -29.41 -11.13
N GLY A 566 32.00 -30.33 -11.41
CA GLY A 566 32.57 -31.23 -10.40
C GLY A 566 33.51 -30.49 -9.43
N HIS A 567 33.69 -31.06 -8.23
CA HIS A 567 34.41 -30.46 -7.11
C HIS A 567 35.78 -29.85 -7.48
N GLY A 568 36.03 -28.64 -6.99
CA GLY A 568 37.27 -27.91 -7.23
C GLY A 568 37.39 -26.69 -6.33
N HIS A 569 37.56 -26.90 -5.01
CA HIS A 569 37.98 -25.83 -4.10
C HIS A 569 39.43 -25.45 -4.45
N ALA A 570 39.62 -24.21 -4.90
CA ALA A 570 40.94 -23.62 -5.08
C ALA A 570 41.22 -22.69 -3.88
N HIS A 571 42.29 -23.01 -3.15
CA HIS A 571 42.81 -22.23 -2.01
C HIS A 571 44.17 -21.62 -2.37
#